data_AF-A0A6M6JJV1-F1
#
_entry.id   AF-A0A6M6JJV1-F1
#
_cell.length_a   1.000
_cell.length_b   1.000
_cell.length_c   1.000
_cell.angle_alpha   90.00
_cell.angle_beta   90.00
_cell.angle_gamma   90.00
#
_symmetry.space_group_name_H-M   'P 1'
#
loop_
_entity.id
_entity.type
_entity.pdbx_description
1 polymer ?
#
loop_
_entity_poly.entity_id
_entity_poly.type
_entity_poly.pdbx_seq_one_letter_code
_entity_poly.pdbx_strand_id
1 'polypeptide(L)' 'MDTCPLCALPHTPGDLAWSSQHEPDGGVFWICPTCTRAQLWLIEAGMTIATRHAPAPPLPRAA' A
#
# COMPACT_ATOMS: atom_id res chain seq x y z
N MET A 1 5.81 1.70 -11.81
CA MET A 1 4.39 1.83 -11.46
C MET A 1 4.32 2.98 -10.46
N ASP A 2 4.31 4.19 -10.98
CA ASP A 2 4.54 5.41 -10.20
C ASP A 2 3.20 6.12 -9.98
N THR A 3 2.21 5.38 -9.49
CA THR A 3 0.89 5.92 -9.18
C THR A 3 0.37 5.32 -7.88
N CYS A 4 -0.40 6.08 -7.11
CA CYS A 4 -1.06 5.57 -5.92
C CYS A 4 -1.96 4.37 -6.29
N PRO A 5 -1.79 3.20 -5.65
CA PRO A 5 -2.55 2.01 -6.03
C PRO A 5 -4.04 2.07 -5.63
N LEU A 6 -4.45 3.09 -4.86
CA LEU A 6 -5.83 3.30 -4.41
C LEU A 6 -6.62 4.26 -5.31
N CYS A 7 -5.96 5.30 -5.84
CA CYS A 7 -6.63 6.37 -6.59
C CYS A 7 -5.97 6.71 -7.94
N ALA A 8 -4.91 6.00 -8.33
CA ALA A 8 -4.13 6.21 -9.55
C ALA A 8 -3.47 7.61 -9.69
N LEU A 9 -3.39 8.39 -8.62
CA LEU A 9 -2.66 9.67 -8.63
C LEU A 9 -1.19 9.42 -9.01
N PRO A 10 -0.61 10.15 -9.98
CA PRO A 10 0.81 10.03 -10.31
C PRO A 10 1.72 10.41 -9.13
N HIS A 11 2.72 9.58 -8.89
CA HIS A 11 3.76 9.77 -7.90
C HIS A 11 4.99 10.37 -8.59
N THR A 12 5.53 11.43 -8.00
CA THR A 12 6.83 12.00 -8.40
C THR A 12 7.89 11.51 -7.42
N PRO A 13 8.94 10.80 -7.87
CA PRO A 13 10.00 10.35 -6.99
C PRO A 13 10.62 11.50 -6.20
N GLY A 14 10.78 11.32 -4.89
CA GLY A 14 11.32 12.34 -3.98
C GLY A 14 10.27 13.21 -3.28
N ASP A 15 8.98 13.02 -3.57
CA ASP A 15 7.90 13.65 -2.81
C ASP A 15 7.76 12.99 -1.42
N LEU A 16 8.30 13.65 -0.40
CA LEU A 16 8.32 13.18 0.99
C LEU A 16 6.93 13.14 1.65
N ALA A 17 5.89 13.66 0.99
CA ALA A 17 4.53 13.57 1.51
C ALA A 17 3.92 12.17 1.36
N TRP A 18 4.48 11.34 0.47
CA TRP A 18 3.98 9.98 0.22
C TRP A 18 4.44 9.00 1.29
N SER A 19 3.58 8.03 1.59
CA SER A 19 3.88 6.96 2.53
C SER A 19 4.31 5.70 1.78
N SER A 20 5.37 5.04 2.21
CA SER A 20 5.73 3.71 1.71
C SER A 20 4.99 2.62 2.48
N GLN A 21 4.54 1.62 1.76
CA GLN A 21 4.03 0.36 2.30
C GLN A 21 4.95 -0.76 1.82
N HIS A 22 5.47 -1.53 2.77
CA HIS A 22 6.34 -2.67 2.50
C HIS A 22 5.53 -3.96 2.57
N GLU A 23 5.59 -4.75 1.50
CA GLU A 23 4.94 -6.05 1.43
C GLU A 23 5.90 -7.19 1.83
N PRO A 24 5.38 -8.36 2.25
CA PRO A 24 6.20 -9.50 2.64
C PRO A 24 7.11 -10.06 1.52
N ASP A 25 6.76 -9.82 0.26
CA ASP A 25 7.54 -10.24 -0.92
C ASP A 25 8.69 -9.26 -1.26
N GLY A 26 8.87 -8.21 -0.45
CA GLY A 26 9.86 -7.16 -0.67
C GLY A 26 9.39 -6.04 -1.60
N GLY A 27 8.14 -6.10 -2.08
CA GLY A 27 7.51 -5.02 -2.83
C GLY A 27 7.33 -3.76 -1.99
N VAL A 28 7.50 -2.59 -2.63
CA VAL A 28 7.22 -1.29 -2.01
C VAL A 28 6.19 -0.55 -2.85
N PHE A 29 5.07 -0.20 -2.23
CA PHE A 29 4.06 0.66 -2.82
C PHE A 29 4.08 2.05 -2.18
N TRP A 30 3.80 3.07 -2.98
CA TRP A 30 3.69 4.45 -2.51
C TRP A 30 2.23 4.87 -2.50
N ILE A 31 1.75 5.33 -1.35
CA ILE A 31 0.37 5.77 -1.12
C ILE A 31 0.36 7.29 -0.95
N CYS A 32 -0.54 7.97 -1.67
CA CYS A 32 -0.60 9.42 -1.64
C CYS A 32 -1.13 9.94 -0.29
N PRO A 33 -0.82 11.19 0.09
CA PRO A 33 -1.19 11.75 1.40
C PRO A 33 -2.70 11.64 1.71
N THR A 34 -3.54 11.88 0.71
CA THR A 34 -5.00 11.81 0.86
C THR A 34 -5.47 10.39 1.19
N CYS A 35 -4.93 9.38 0.48
CA CYS A 35 -5.31 8.00 0.70
C CYS A 35 -4.71 7.43 1.99
N THR A 36 -3.47 7.80 2.35
CA THR A 36 -2.89 7.46 3.66
C THR A 36 -3.79 7.97 4.78
N ARG A 37 -4.22 9.24 4.73
CA ARG A 37 -5.09 9.81 5.76
C ARG A 37 -6.46 9.12 5.83
N ALA A 38 -7.02 8.71 4.69
CA ALA A 38 -8.27 7.95 4.66
C ALA A 38 -8.14 6.53 5.27
N GLN A 39 -6.94 5.97 5.28
CA GLN A 39 -6.64 4.62 5.77
C GLN A 39 -5.84 4.63 7.10
N LEU A 40 -5.73 5.79 7.76
CA LEU A 40 -4.89 5.97 8.94
C LEU A 40 -5.24 4.98 10.06
N TRP A 41 -6.52 4.66 10.21
CA TRP A 41 -7.02 3.70 11.19
C TRP A 41 -6.44 2.28 11.02
N LEU A 42 -6.15 1.84 9.79
CA LEU A 42 -5.49 0.55 9.54
C LEU A 42 -4.06 0.59 10.07
N ILE A 43 -3.33 1.67 9.76
CA ILE A 43 -1.94 1.85 10.18
C ILE A 43 -1.85 1.89 11.71
N GLU A 44 -2.74 2.64 12.37
CA GLU A 44 -2.81 2.72 13.83
C GLU A 44 -3.16 1.37 14.47
N ALA A 45 -3.93 0.54 13.79
CA ALA A 45 -4.24 -0.82 14.21
C ALA A 45 -3.17 -1.86 13.82
N GLY A 46 -2.04 -1.43 13.24
CA GLY A 46 -0.96 -2.33 12.79
C GLY A 46 -1.35 -3.21 11.60
N MET A 47 -2.33 -2.79 10.80
CA MET A 47 -2.84 -3.51 9.64
C MET A 47 -2.32 -2.93 8.32
N THR A 48 -2.15 -3.81 7.33
CA THR A 48 -1.78 -3.46 5.96
C THR A 48 -2.97 -2.84 5.24
N ILE A 49 -2.74 -1.74 4.53
CA ILE A 49 -3.71 -1.17 3.58
C ILE A 49 -3.82 -2.12 2.39
N ALA A 50 -5.00 -2.68 2.15
CA ALA A 50 -5.24 -3.54 1.00
C ALA A 50 -5.16 -2.71 -0.29
N THR A 51 -4.17 -2.99 -1.14
CA THR A 51 -4.00 -2.35 -2.45
C THR A 51 -4.36 -3.32 -3.56
N ARG A 52 -4.79 -2.83 -4.74
CA ARG A 52 -5.13 -3.70 -5.89
C ARG A 52 -3.98 -4.57 -6.39
N HIS A 53 -2.74 -4.23 -6.02
CA HIS A 53 -1.53 -4.95 -6.38
C HIS A 53 -0.96 -5.77 -5.23
N ALA A 54 -1.61 -5.81 -4.06
CA ALA A 54 -1.18 -6.69 -2.98
C ALA A 54 -1.23 -8.15 -3.46
N PRO A 55 -0.19 -8.96 -3.23
CA PRO A 55 -0.21 -10.36 -3.57
C PRO A 55 -1.41 -11.04 -2.88
N ALA A 56 -2.09 -11.91 -3.61
CA ALA A 56 -3.21 -12.66 -3.05
C ALA A 56 -2.74 -13.43 -1.81
N PRO A 57 -3.56 -13.52 -0.74
CA PRO A 57 -3.19 -14.30 0.43
C PRO A 57 -2.89 -15.74 0.00
N PRO A 58 -1.88 -16.39 0.62
CA PRO A 58 -1.56 -17.78 0.27
C PRO A 58 -2.79 -18.65 0.51
N LEU A 59 -3.13 -19.48 -0.49
CA LEU A 59 -4.22 -20.44 -0.38
C LEU A 59 -3.94 -21.38 0.81
N PRO A 60 -4.97 -21.78 1.58
CA PRO A 60 -4.78 -22.75 2.64
C PRO A 60 -4.18 -24.03 2.05
N ARG A 61 -3.07 -24.50 2.63
CA ARG A 61 -2.47 -25.78 2.24
C ARG A 61 -3.47 -26.88 2.60
N ALA A 62 -3.92 -27.62 1.60
CA ALA A 62 -4.66 -28.87 1.84
C ALA A 62 -3.77 -29.82 2.67
N ALA A 63 -4.37 -30.39 3.72
CA ALA A 63 -3.72 -31.32 4.64
C ALA A 63 -3.38 -32.66 3.97
#